data_AF-A0A434LMR0-F1
#
_entry.id   AF-A0A434LMR0-F1
#
_cell.length_a   1.000
_cell.length_b   1.000
_cell.length_c   1.000
_cell.angle_alpha   90.00
_cell.angle_beta   90.00
_cell.angle_gamma   90.00
#
_symmetry.space_group_name_H-M   'P 1'
#
loop_
_entity.id
_entity.type
_entity.pdbx_description
1 polymer ?
#
loop_
_entity_poly.entity_id
_entity_poly.type
_entity_poly.pdbx_seq_one_letter_code
_entity_poly.pdbx_strand_id
1 'polypeptide(L)'
;MAQRTLFAADRTIRRYLLGGVATCILLVGGAGSLAAVTELSGAVIASGKLVVDSSVKKVQHPTGGVVGQIFVREGDAVQSGKVLIRLDET
;
A
#
# COMPACT_ATOMS: atom_id res chain seq x y z
N MET A 1 -63.46 -11.92 42.70
CA MET A 1 -62.03 -11.90 43.10
C MET A 1 -61.08 -12.48 42.04
N ALA A 2 -61.50 -13.41 41.17
CA ALA A 2 -60.61 -14.07 40.19
C ALA A 2 -60.07 -13.17 39.05
N GLN A 3 -60.73 -12.07 38.73
CA GLN A 3 -60.30 -11.22 37.59
C GLN A 3 -59.09 -10.33 37.92
N ARG A 4 -58.80 -10.08 39.21
CA ARG A 4 -57.65 -9.26 39.64
C ARG A 4 -56.30 -9.98 39.50
N THR A 5 -56.28 -11.31 39.58
CA THR A 5 -55.03 -12.09 39.51
C THR A 5 -54.51 -12.25 38.09
N LEU A 6 -55.41 -12.38 37.10
CA LEU A 6 -55.03 -12.48 35.67
C LEU A 6 -54.32 -11.21 35.18
N PHE A 7 -54.87 -10.02 35.48
CA PHE A 7 -54.23 -8.74 35.12
C PHE A 7 -52.89 -8.50 35.85
N ALA A 8 -52.72 -9.04 37.06
CA ALA A 8 -51.46 -8.95 37.80
C ALA A 8 -50.38 -9.86 37.19
N ALA A 9 -50.74 -11.06 36.76
CA ALA A 9 -49.83 -11.99 36.08
C ALA A 9 -49.31 -11.41 34.76
N ASP A 10 -50.20 -10.88 33.91
CA ASP A 10 -49.83 -10.27 32.63
C ASP A 10 -48.86 -9.09 32.78
N ARG A 11 -49.08 -8.24 33.80
CA ARG A 11 -48.21 -7.10 34.10
C ARG A 11 -46.82 -7.55 34.53
N THR A 12 -46.74 -8.65 35.28
CA THR A 12 -45.49 -9.18 35.80
C THR A 12 -44.69 -9.87 34.69
N ILE A 13 -45.36 -10.68 33.87
CA ILE A 13 -44.79 -11.31 32.67
C ILE A 13 -44.26 -10.25 31.72
N ARG A 14 -45.07 -9.23 31.40
CA ARG A 14 -44.66 -8.12 30.52
C ARG A 14 -43.46 -7.36 31.07
N ARG A 15 -43.32 -7.21 32.39
CA ARG A 15 -42.16 -6.55 33.01
C ARG A 15 -40.87 -7.38 32.84
N TYR A 16 -40.94 -8.70 33.02
CA TYR A 16 -39.81 -9.58 32.77
C TYR A 16 -39.44 -9.65 31.28
N LEU A 17 -40.44 -9.66 30.40
CA LEU A 17 -40.24 -9.67 28.95
C LEU A 17 -39.60 -8.36 28.46
N LEU A 18 -40.05 -7.21 28.99
CA LEU A 18 -39.39 -5.92 28.74
C LEU A 18 -37.95 -5.89 29.26
N GLY A 19 -37.69 -6.45 30.45
CA GLY A 19 -36.34 -6.58 30.99
C GLY A 19 -35.43 -7.40 30.07
N GLY A 20 -35.91 -8.57 29.62
CA GLY A 20 -35.16 -9.43 28.70
C GLY A 20 -34.88 -8.74 27.36
N VAL A 21 -35.89 -8.10 26.75
CA VAL A 21 -35.72 -7.36 25.50
C VAL A 21 -34.74 -6.19 25.67
N ALA A 22 -34.83 -5.45 26.78
CA ALA A 22 -33.90 -4.35 27.06
C ALA A 22 -32.46 -4.85 27.22
N THR A 23 -32.24 -5.98 27.91
CA THR A 23 -30.91 -6.59 28.02
C THR A 23 -30.37 -7.06 26.67
N CYS A 24 -31.20 -7.67 25.83
CA CYS A 24 -30.79 -8.07 24.47
C CYS A 24 -30.40 -6.85 23.62
N ILE A 25 -31.19 -5.77 23.66
CA ILE A 25 -30.88 -4.53 22.95
C ILE A 25 -29.57 -3.92 23.45
N LEU A 26 -29.32 -3.91 24.76
CA LEU A 26 -28.08 -3.40 25.33
C LEU A 26 -26.85 -4.22 24.88
N LEU A 27 -26.96 -5.55 24.87
CA LEU A 27 -25.87 -6.43 24.42
C LEU A 27 -25.57 -6.24 22.94
N VAL A 28 -26.60 -6.31 22.09
CA VAL A 28 -26.43 -6.20 20.64
C VAL A 28 -26.02 -4.78 20.25
N GLY A 29 -26.64 -3.76 20.85
CA GLY A 29 -26.30 -2.36 20.61
C GLY A 29 -24.90 -2.01 21.11
N GLY A 30 -24.50 -2.47 22.29
CA GLY A 30 -23.16 -2.24 22.84
C GLY A 30 -22.06 -2.95 22.03
N ALA A 31 -22.19 -4.26 21.81
CA ALA A 31 -21.20 -5.00 21.03
C ALA A 31 -21.17 -4.57 19.56
N GLY A 32 -22.34 -4.34 18.96
CA GLY A 32 -22.47 -3.90 17.57
C GLY A 32 -21.92 -2.51 17.33
N SER A 33 -22.17 -1.55 18.23
CA SER A 33 -21.60 -0.21 18.14
C SER A 33 -20.08 -0.22 18.29
N LEU A 34 -19.55 -0.97 19.26
CA LEU A 34 -18.10 -1.13 19.42
C LEU A 34 -17.47 -1.78 18.18
N ALA A 35 -18.08 -2.84 17.63
CA ALA A 35 -17.59 -3.47 16.42
C ALA A 35 -17.62 -2.53 15.20
N ALA A 36 -18.66 -1.70 15.06
CA ALA A 36 -18.78 -0.75 13.95
C ALA A 36 -17.80 0.42 14.05
N VAL A 37 -17.49 0.88 15.27
CA VAL A 37 -16.55 1.99 15.51
C VAL A 37 -15.10 1.50 15.52
N THR A 38 -14.86 0.21 15.78
CA THR A 38 -13.50 -0.35 15.78
C THR A 38 -12.99 -0.45 14.35
N GLU A 39 -12.17 0.53 13.94
CA GLU A 39 -11.40 0.43 12.71
C GLU A 39 -10.32 -0.64 12.85
N LEU A 40 -10.51 -1.75 12.16
CA LEU A 40 -9.51 -2.80 12.07
C LEU A 40 -8.36 -2.29 11.19
N SER A 41 -7.37 -1.63 11.82
CA SER A 41 -6.16 -1.14 11.18
C SER A 41 -5.25 -2.31 10.76
N GLY A 42 -5.65 -2.97 9.68
CA GLY A 42 -5.14 -4.27 9.24
C GLY A 42 -4.20 -4.24 8.04
N ALA A 43 -3.66 -3.08 7.67
CA ALA A 43 -2.70 -3.01 6.57
C ALA A 43 -1.53 -2.09 6.93
N VAL A 44 -0.48 -2.68 7.51
CA VAL A 44 0.84 -2.05 7.53
C VAL A 44 1.36 -2.06 6.09
N ILE A 45 1.27 -0.92 5.41
CA ILE A 45 1.83 -0.72 4.07
C ILE A 45 3.34 -0.51 4.24
N ALA A 46 4.12 -1.59 4.19
CA ALA A 46 5.57 -1.50 4.15
C ALA A 46 6.02 -1.17 2.72
N SER A 47 6.44 0.07 2.50
CA SER A 47 7.04 0.53 1.25
C SER A 47 8.43 -0.10 1.04
N GLY A 48 8.49 -1.33 0.54
CA GLY A 48 9.75 -2.01 0.21
C GLY A 48 10.24 -1.64 -1.20
N LYS A 49 11.41 -1.01 -1.32
CA LYS A 49 12.08 -0.79 -2.61
C LYS A 49 13.14 -1.88 -2.82
N LEU A 50 12.87 -2.84 -3.70
CA LEU A 50 13.85 -3.84 -4.13
C LEU A 50 14.77 -3.20 -5.17
N VAL A 51 15.94 -2.72 -4.73
CA VAL A 51 17.01 -2.29 -5.64
C VAL A 51 17.97 -3.46 -5.79
N VAL A 52 18.12 -3.95 -7.03
CA VAL A 52 19.18 -4.89 -7.35
C VAL A 52 20.49 -4.14 -7.18
N ASP A 53 21.38 -4.62 -6.32
CA ASP A 53 22.76 -4.13 -6.22
C ASP A 53 23.53 -4.57 -7.47
N SER A 54 23.11 -4.10 -8.64
CA SER A 54 23.90 -4.22 -9.86
C SER A 54 24.90 -3.06 -9.83
N SER A 55 25.97 -3.26 -9.07
CA SER A 55 27.19 -2.48 -9.18
C SER A 55 27.81 -2.77 -10.55
N VAL A 56 27.23 -2.21 -11.62
CA VAL A 56 27.88 -2.18 -12.93
C VAL A 56 28.96 -1.13 -12.83
N LYS A 57 30.06 -1.47 -12.15
CA LYS A 57 31.30 -0.70 -12.21
C LYS A 57 31.65 -0.59 -13.69
N LYS A 58 31.47 0.62 -14.24
CA LYS A 58 31.97 0.97 -15.57
C LYS A 58 33.48 0.84 -15.51
N VAL A 59 34.02 -0.32 -15.88
CA VAL A 59 35.46 -0.48 -16.09
C VAL A 59 35.73 0.11 -17.47
N GLN A 60 36.02 1.39 -17.51
CA GLN A 60 36.56 2.03 -18.69
C GLN A 60 38.05 1.67 -18.78
N HIS A 61 38.46 1.11 -19.91
CA HIS A 61 39.85 0.74 -20.14
C HIS A 61 40.73 2.00 -20.18
N PRO A 62 41.66 2.17 -19.23
CA PRO A 62 42.44 3.41 -19.08
C PRO A 62 43.44 3.64 -20.21
N THR A 63 43.70 2.64 -21.08
CA THR A 63 44.70 2.74 -22.16
C THR A 63 44.09 3.09 -23.52
N GLY A 64 42.76 3.23 -23.62
CA GLY A 64 42.14 3.78 -24.83
C GLY A 64 42.11 5.29 -24.69
N GLY A 65 43.00 6.01 -25.38
CA GLY A 65 43.09 7.47 -25.33
C GLY A 65 41.73 8.16 -25.37
N VAL A 66 41.59 9.26 -24.63
CA VAL A 66 40.33 9.99 -24.54
C VAL A 66 39.94 10.49 -25.93
N VAL A 67 38.70 10.24 -26.35
CA VAL A 67 38.20 10.77 -27.63
C VAL A 67 38.08 12.28 -27.49
N GLY A 68 38.99 13.02 -28.12
CA GLY A 68 38.99 14.48 -28.09
C GLY A 68 37.88 15.06 -28.97
N GLN A 69 37.81 14.64 -30.24
CA GLN A 69 36.80 15.12 -31.19
C GLN A 69 36.34 14.03 -32.17
N ILE A 70 35.03 13.96 -32.42
CA ILE A 70 34.41 13.10 -33.43
C ILE A 70 33.87 14.00 -34.55
N PHE A 71 34.35 13.81 -35.77
CA PHE A 71 34.03 14.65 -36.94
C PHE A 71 32.89 14.10 -37.80
N VAL A 72 32.20 13.05 -37.33
CA VAL A 72 31.15 12.34 -38.07
C VAL A 72 29.99 11.94 -37.17
N ARG A 73 28.81 11.81 -37.76
CA ARG A 73 27.60 11.30 -37.09
C ARG A 73 27.20 9.96 -37.70
N GLU A 74 26.43 9.18 -36.94
CA GLU A 74 25.89 7.90 -37.40
C GLU A 74 25.13 8.08 -38.73
N GLY A 75 25.55 7.34 -39.75
CA GLY A 75 24.98 7.40 -41.11
C GLY A 75 25.67 8.34 -42.10
N ASP A 76 26.73 9.05 -41.70
CA ASP A 76 27.48 9.91 -42.63
C ASP A 76 28.25 9.10 -43.68
N ALA A 77 28.12 9.49 -44.95
CA ALA A 77 28.95 8.97 -46.03
C ALA A 77 30.38 9.51 -45.92
N VAL A 78 31.38 8.63 -45.87
CA VAL A 78 32.80 8.98 -45.73
C VAL A 78 33.60 8.54 -46.94
N GLN A 79 34.58 9.36 -47.34
CA GLN A 79 35.52 9.06 -48.43
C GLN A 79 36.89 8.68 -47.85
N SER A 80 37.68 7.92 -48.59
CA SER A 80 39.01 7.49 -48.15
C SER A 80 39.90 8.70 -47.86
N GLY A 81 40.52 8.73 -46.67
CA GLY A 81 41.37 9.82 -46.19
C GLY A 81 40.66 10.89 -45.34
N LYS A 82 39.33 10.80 -45.15
CA LYS A 82 38.59 11.70 -44.26
C LYS A 82 38.91 11.37 -42.79
N VAL A 83 39.35 12.38 -42.03
CA VAL A 83 39.57 12.26 -40.58
C VAL A 83 38.22 12.07 -39.89
N LEU A 84 38.06 10.97 -39.15
CA LEU A 84 36.80 10.61 -38.48
C LEU A 84 36.84 10.93 -36.99
N ILE A 85 37.96 10.61 -36.34
CA ILE A 85 38.14 10.73 -34.89
C ILE A 85 39.56 11.26 -34.64
N ARG A 86 39.69 12.16 -33.67
CA ARG A 86 40.97 12.57 -33.11
C ARG A 86 41.02 12.19 -31.63
N LEU A 87 42.02 11.37 -31.28
CA LEU A 87 42.34 11.03 -29.90
C LEU A 87 43.14 12.18 -29.27
N ASP A 88 42.88 12.47 -28.01
CA ASP A 88 43.62 13.45 -27.23
C ASP A 88 44.91 12.80 -26.69
N GLU A 89 46.05 13.45 -26.89
CA GLU A 89 47.36 12.98 -26.43
C GLU A 89 47.73 13.73 -25.14
N THR A 90 47.21 13.25 -24.02
CA THR A 90 47.70 13.58 -22.67
C THR A 90 47.87 12.32 -21.86
#